data_AF-A0A8C4Z000-F1
#
_entry.id   AF-A0A8C4Z000-F1
#
_cell.length_a   1.000
_cell.length_b   1.000
_cell.length_c   1.000
_cell.angle_alpha   90.00
_cell.angle_beta   90.00
_cell.angle_gamma   90.00
#
_symmetry.space_group_name_H-M   'P 1'
#
loop_
_entity.id
_entity.type
_entity.pdbx_description
1 polymer ?
#
loop_
_entity_poly.entity_id
_entity_poly.type
_entity_poly.pdbx_seq_one_letter_code
_entity_poly.pdbx_strand_id
1 'polypeptide(L)'
;LYQSILCFAFCFSLDMSTFSTLPSSWGSRWGEHGYIRMAEVFQRAVWENKWSMVSWHNLEAEAGNSTFTLGLNQLADMTTDEVNAKLNRLKEEDPASFDSWTSTRWDKGVEKLPESVDWRKKGLVSPVQNQGDACGSCWAFSAVGALEGQMARMTGVLEPLSPQNLIDCCLKNRGCKGGKVSNAFQYVIDNDGIESWRHYPYEEKVPSVFLFLNMQPTAWYACTRFKLVVCSFFLL
;
A
#
# COMPACT_ATOMS: atom_id res chain seq x y z
N LEU A 1 -9.75 74.68 10.86
CA LEU A 1 -9.93 73.65 11.92
C LEU A 1 -10.85 72.57 11.38
N TYR A 2 -10.45 71.32 11.57
CA TYR A 2 -11.01 70.05 11.09
C TYR A 2 -10.60 69.60 9.67
N GLN A 3 -9.44 68.93 9.64
CA GLN A 3 -9.10 67.93 8.63
C GLN A 3 -9.92 66.66 8.88
N SER A 4 -10.38 66.00 7.81
CA SER A 4 -10.94 64.65 7.86
C SER A 4 -10.15 63.80 6.87
N ILE A 5 -9.23 63.00 7.39
CA ILE A 5 -8.45 62.01 6.64
C ILE A 5 -9.32 60.76 6.52
N LEU A 6 -9.80 60.46 5.32
CA LEU A 6 -10.43 59.17 5.00
C LEU A 6 -9.32 58.12 4.85
N CYS A 7 -9.11 57.31 5.90
CA CYS A 7 -8.32 56.09 5.79
C CYS A 7 -9.12 55.07 4.97
N PHE A 8 -8.75 54.90 3.70
CA PHE A 8 -9.15 53.72 2.93
C PHE A 8 -8.41 52.51 3.50
N ALA A 9 -9.10 51.73 4.33
CA ALA A 9 -8.68 50.38 4.65
C ALA A 9 -8.80 49.55 3.36
N PHE A 10 -7.67 49.29 2.70
CA PHE A 10 -7.58 48.22 1.71
C PHE A 10 -7.79 46.89 2.45
N CYS A 11 -9.03 46.44 2.49
CA CYS A 11 -9.33 45.05 2.79
C CYS A 11 -8.84 44.24 1.59
N PHE A 12 -7.61 43.73 1.66
CA PHE A 12 -7.20 42.63 0.80
C PHE A 12 -8.12 41.46 1.15
N SER A 13 -9.18 41.26 0.37
CA SER A 13 -9.83 39.96 0.29
C SER A 13 -8.77 39.00 -0.24
N LEU A 14 -8.12 38.26 0.66
CA LEU A 14 -7.36 37.08 0.25
C LEU A 14 -8.38 36.15 -0.39
N ASP A 15 -8.36 36.10 -1.71
CA ASP A 15 -9.07 35.09 -2.46
C ASP A 15 -8.50 33.72 -2.07
N MET A 16 -9.21 33.04 -1.18
CA MET A 16 -8.86 31.71 -0.67
C MET A 16 -9.02 30.62 -1.72
N SER A 17 -9.26 30.98 -3.00
CA SER A 17 -9.29 30.04 -4.12
C SER A 17 -7.98 29.94 -4.91
N THR A 18 -6.89 30.56 -4.42
CA THR A 18 -5.59 30.56 -5.09
C THR A 18 -4.90 29.18 -5.02
N PHE A 19 -5.33 28.36 -5.96
CA PHE A 19 -4.82 27.04 -6.20
C PHE A 19 -3.44 27.12 -6.86
N SER A 20 -2.36 26.68 -6.20
CA SER A 20 -1.04 26.61 -6.85
C SER A 20 -0.84 25.28 -7.57
N THR A 21 -0.51 25.34 -8.86
CA THR A 21 -0.23 24.17 -9.69
C THR A 21 1.28 23.96 -9.79
N LEU A 22 1.81 22.86 -9.27
CA LEU A 22 3.21 22.48 -9.42
C LEU A 22 3.36 21.42 -10.52
N PRO A 23 4.31 21.55 -11.46
CA PRO A 23 4.60 20.50 -12.43
C PRO A 23 4.97 19.22 -11.69
N SER A 24 4.25 18.14 -11.97
CA SER A 24 4.63 16.82 -11.48
C SER A 24 5.87 16.35 -12.23
N SER A 25 6.82 15.75 -11.51
CA SER A 25 7.97 15.06 -12.12
C SER A 25 7.59 13.70 -12.73
N TRP A 26 6.29 13.37 -12.78
CA TRP A 26 5.78 12.01 -12.96
C TRP A 26 5.00 11.80 -14.27
N GLY A 27 4.96 12.82 -15.15
CA GLY A 27 4.27 12.77 -16.44
C GLY A 27 2.75 12.98 -16.34
N SER A 28 2.09 13.11 -17.48
CA SER A 28 0.66 13.48 -17.59
C SER A 28 -0.33 12.46 -17.02
N ARG A 29 0.13 11.27 -16.61
CA ARG A 29 -0.69 10.20 -16.04
C ARG A 29 -1.06 10.46 -14.58
N TRP A 30 -0.34 11.33 -13.88
CA TRP A 30 -0.50 11.57 -12.44
C TRP A 30 -0.74 13.05 -12.15
N GLY A 31 -1.81 13.35 -11.39
CA GLY A 31 -2.35 14.71 -11.24
C GLY A 31 -3.23 15.12 -12.43
N GLU A 32 -4.09 16.12 -12.25
CA GLU A 32 -4.83 16.68 -13.39
C GLU A 32 -3.82 17.29 -14.37
N HIS A 33 -3.67 16.65 -15.53
CA HIS A 33 -2.76 17.08 -16.60
C HIS A 33 -1.28 17.16 -16.22
N GLY A 34 -0.81 16.36 -15.25
CA GLY A 34 0.58 16.38 -14.82
C GLY A 34 0.91 17.49 -13.83
N TYR A 35 -0.09 18.07 -13.17
CA TYR A 35 0.09 19.05 -12.09
C TYR A 35 -0.52 18.56 -10.78
N ILE A 36 0.19 18.77 -9.67
CA ILE A 36 -0.39 18.55 -8.34
C ILE A 36 -1.14 19.81 -7.95
N ARG A 37 -2.40 19.57 -7.57
CA ARG A 37 -3.24 20.58 -7.02
C ARG A 37 -3.01 20.64 -5.48
N MET A 38 -2.25 21.63 -4.97
CA MET A 38 -2.20 22.05 -3.56
C MET A 38 -3.30 23.07 -3.16
N ALA A 39 -4.30 22.62 -2.41
CA ALA A 39 -5.51 23.40 -2.06
C ALA A 39 -5.40 24.22 -0.76
N GLU A 40 -4.42 23.91 0.09
CA GLU A 40 -4.38 24.42 1.46
C GLU A 40 -2.93 24.82 1.83
N VAL A 41 -2.78 25.99 2.48
CA VAL A 41 -1.48 26.57 2.90
C VAL A 41 -0.66 25.58 3.74
N PHE A 42 -1.33 24.71 4.50
CA PHE A 42 -0.70 23.69 5.34
C PHE A 42 0.05 22.63 4.52
N GLN A 43 -0.61 22.02 3.53
CA GLN A 43 -0.04 20.98 2.67
C GLN A 43 1.12 21.56 1.88
N ARG A 44 0.99 22.83 1.43
CA ARG A 44 2.09 23.53 0.76
C ARG A 44 3.32 23.65 1.66
N ALA A 45 3.14 24.01 2.92
CA ALA A 45 4.22 24.06 3.90
C ALA A 45 4.83 22.67 4.16
N VAL A 46 4.02 21.61 4.22
CA VAL A 46 4.52 20.23 4.32
C VAL A 46 5.38 19.87 3.12
N TRP A 47 4.92 20.21 1.91
CA TRP A 47 5.66 19.97 0.67
C TRP A 47 6.99 20.72 0.64
N GLU A 48 7.02 21.99 1.03
CA GLU A 48 8.25 22.81 1.06
C GLU A 48 9.27 22.26 2.06
N ASN A 49 8.81 21.79 3.21
CA ASN A 49 9.66 21.09 4.19
C ASN A 49 10.24 19.81 3.61
N LYS A 50 9.43 19.00 2.90
CA LYS A 50 9.93 17.78 2.24
C LYS A 50 10.88 18.07 1.08
N TRP A 51 10.62 19.11 0.28
CA TRP A 51 11.52 19.53 -0.79
C TRP A 51 12.89 19.91 -0.24
N SER A 52 12.92 20.64 0.88
CA SER A 52 14.16 21.00 1.56
C SER A 52 14.90 19.76 2.08
N MET A 53 14.18 18.82 2.70
CA MET A 53 14.73 17.55 3.17
C MET A 53 15.33 16.71 2.03
N VAL A 54 14.61 16.58 0.91
CA VAL A 54 15.07 15.87 -0.30
C VAL A 54 16.33 16.52 -0.85
N SER A 55 16.34 17.84 -0.97
CA SER A 55 17.47 18.59 -1.53
C SER A 55 18.73 18.42 -0.67
N TRP A 56 18.60 18.57 0.65
CA TRP A 56 19.73 18.38 1.58
C TRP A 56 20.27 16.96 1.55
N HIS A 57 19.39 15.95 1.60
CA HIS A 57 19.79 14.55 1.55
C HIS A 57 20.53 14.19 0.26
N ASN A 58 20.10 14.73 -0.87
CA ASN A 58 20.75 14.44 -2.15
C ASN A 58 22.14 15.09 -2.26
N LEU A 59 22.37 16.25 -1.64
CA LEU A 59 23.72 16.82 -1.50
C LEU A 59 24.64 15.92 -0.65
N GLU A 60 24.11 15.38 0.47
CA GLU A 60 24.85 14.41 1.29
C GLU A 60 25.15 13.12 0.52
N ALA A 61 24.22 12.65 -0.31
CA ALA A 61 24.44 11.49 -1.17
C ALA A 61 25.52 11.76 -2.23
N GLU A 62 25.53 12.94 -2.85
CA GLU A 62 26.59 13.37 -3.78
C GLU A 62 27.96 13.49 -3.11
N ALA A 63 27.99 13.90 -1.84
CA ALA A 63 29.20 13.92 -1.02
C ALA A 63 29.68 12.52 -0.57
N GLY A 64 28.91 11.46 -0.86
CA GLY A 64 29.24 10.09 -0.45
C GLY A 64 28.86 9.76 0.99
N ASN A 65 28.11 10.62 1.67
CA ASN A 65 27.64 10.41 3.05
C ASN A 65 26.34 9.60 3.13
N SER A 66 25.72 9.27 1.98
CA SER A 66 24.53 8.44 1.89
C SER A 66 24.60 7.50 0.69
N THR A 67 24.05 6.29 0.84
CA THR A 67 24.00 5.25 -0.20
C THR A 67 22.73 5.27 -1.04
N PHE A 68 21.82 6.20 -0.77
CA PHE A 68 20.55 6.34 -1.47
C PHE A 68 20.16 7.81 -1.66
N THR A 69 19.32 8.08 -2.64
CA THR A 69 18.76 9.41 -2.91
C THR A 69 17.26 9.44 -2.59
N LEU A 70 16.75 10.65 -2.40
CA LEU A 70 15.32 10.92 -2.22
C LEU A 70 14.74 11.63 -3.45
N GLY A 71 13.44 11.50 -3.62
CA GLY A 71 12.68 12.20 -4.65
C GLY A 71 11.27 12.53 -4.16
N LEU A 72 10.72 13.65 -4.63
CA LEU A 72 9.37 14.07 -4.28
C LEU A 72 8.32 13.24 -5.01
N ASN A 73 7.59 12.40 -4.27
CA ASN A 73 6.57 11.51 -4.81
C ASN A 73 5.13 11.95 -4.42
N GLN A 74 4.14 11.10 -4.67
CA GLN A 74 2.73 11.38 -4.36
C GLN A 74 2.44 11.61 -2.87
N LEU A 75 3.39 11.30 -1.98
CA LEU A 75 3.28 11.52 -0.54
C LEU A 75 3.92 12.86 -0.13
N ALA A 76 4.41 13.68 -1.08
CA ALA A 76 5.21 14.86 -0.79
C ALA A 76 4.49 15.94 0.03
N ASP A 77 3.16 15.97 -0.01
CA ASP A 77 2.30 16.91 0.72
C ASP A 77 1.68 16.33 2.00
N MET A 78 2.00 15.07 2.34
CA MET A 78 1.52 14.39 3.54
C MET A 78 2.57 14.40 4.64
N THR A 79 2.20 14.67 5.88
CA THR A 79 3.09 14.49 7.04
C THR A 79 3.44 13.01 7.25
N THR A 80 4.53 12.75 7.97
CA THR A 80 4.91 11.38 8.35
C THR A 80 3.82 10.69 9.15
N ASP A 81 3.12 11.43 10.01
CA ASP A 81 2.01 10.91 10.82
C ASP A 81 0.80 10.56 9.97
N GLU A 82 0.47 11.36 8.95
CA GLU A 82 -0.59 11.02 7.99
C GLU A 82 -0.25 9.77 7.19
N VAL A 83 0.99 9.66 6.71
CA VAL A 83 1.47 8.45 6.02
C VAL A 83 1.39 7.24 6.95
N ASN A 84 1.84 7.36 8.20
CA ASN A 84 1.79 6.28 9.17
C ASN A 84 0.35 5.87 9.53
N ALA A 85 -0.54 6.85 9.70
CA ALA A 85 -1.95 6.62 10.02
C ALA A 85 -2.73 6.03 8.84
N LYS A 86 -2.32 6.26 7.59
CA LYS A 86 -3.03 5.77 6.41
C LYS A 86 -2.43 4.48 5.86
N LEU A 87 -1.10 4.42 5.73
CA LEU A 87 -0.41 3.40 4.93
C LEU A 87 0.31 2.33 5.78
N ASN A 88 0.79 2.67 6.99
CA ASN A 88 1.60 1.78 7.83
C ASN A 88 0.78 1.07 8.91
N ARG A 89 -0.14 0.18 8.49
CA ARG A 89 -1.06 -0.55 9.38
C ARG A 89 -0.72 -2.03 9.59
N LEU A 90 0.50 -2.46 9.29
CA LEU A 90 0.97 -3.81 9.65
C LEU A 90 0.95 -3.96 11.18
N LYS A 91 0.51 -5.12 11.67
CA LYS A 91 0.49 -5.45 13.11
C LYS A 91 1.63 -6.42 13.42
N GLU A 92 2.20 -6.26 14.61
CA GLU A 92 3.27 -7.14 15.09
C GLU A 92 2.80 -8.61 15.11
N GLU A 93 3.62 -9.47 14.53
CA GLU A 93 3.44 -10.91 14.57
C GLU A 93 3.93 -11.44 15.92
N ASP A 94 3.31 -12.52 16.42
CA ASP A 94 3.79 -13.18 17.63
C ASP A 94 4.95 -14.13 17.25
N PRO A 95 6.18 -13.94 17.74
CA PRO A 95 7.29 -14.83 17.43
C PRO A 95 6.97 -16.31 17.74
N ALA A 96 6.21 -16.58 18.80
CA ALA A 96 5.83 -17.95 19.20
C ALA A 96 4.90 -18.63 18.17
N SER A 97 4.19 -17.85 17.34
CA SER A 97 3.35 -18.41 16.28
C SER A 97 4.16 -19.06 15.14
N PHE A 98 5.44 -18.72 15.01
CA PHE A 98 6.34 -19.29 14.01
C PHE A 98 7.06 -20.55 14.49
N ASP A 99 7.17 -20.80 15.80
CA ASP A 99 7.87 -21.97 16.36
C ASP A 99 7.22 -23.31 15.97
N SER A 100 5.93 -23.31 15.63
CA SER A 100 5.25 -24.52 15.12
C SER A 100 5.58 -24.84 13.65
N TRP A 101 6.14 -23.89 12.88
CA TRP A 101 6.43 -24.02 11.45
C TRP A 101 7.92 -24.17 11.13
N THR A 102 8.81 -24.01 12.10
CA THR A 102 10.25 -23.80 11.87
C THR A 102 11.15 -25.04 11.89
N SER A 103 10.68 -26.29 12.00
CA SER A 103 11.63 -27.40 12.28
C SER A 103 11.90 -28.46 11.21
N THR A 104 11.30 -28.46 10.01
CA THR A 104 11.44 -29.66 9.13
C THR A 104 11.96 -29.49 7.71
N ARG A 105 12.37 -28.31 7.23
CA ARG A 105 12.94 -28.25 5.86
C ARG A 105 13.96 -27.14 5.60
N TRP A 106 14.98 -27.02 6.44
CA TRP A 106 16.24 -26.55 5.90
C TRP A 106 16.83 -27.69 5.08
N ASP A 107 16.74 -27.60 3.75
CA ASP A 107 17.30 -28.61 2.86
C ASP A 107 18.81 -28.59 3.04
N LYS A 108 19.34 -29.54 3.83
CA LYS A 108 20.76 -29.63 4.18
C LYS A 108 21.66 -29.86 2.95
N GLY A 109 21.09 -30.07 1.77
CA GLY A 109 21.78 -30.25 0.50
C GLY A 109 22.06 -28.98 -0.31
N VAL A 110 21.68 -27.79 0.16
CA VAL A 110 22.03 -26.53 -0.54
C VAL A 110 23.45 -26.12 -0.17
N GLU A 111 24.44 -26.61 -0.91
CA GLU A 111 25.86 -26.33 -0.65
C GLU A 111 26.29 -24.90 -1.03
N LYS A 112 25.63 -24.28 -2.03
CA LYS A 112 25.95 -22.92 -2.48
C LYS A 112 24.72 -22.17 -3.00
N LEU A 113 24.43 -21.03 -2.38
CA LEU A 113 23.42 -20.08 -2.86
C LEU A 113 24.01 -19.13 -3.90
N PRO A 114 23.20 -18.63 -4.86
CA PRO A 114 23.64 -17.60 -5.78
C PRO A 114 23.92 -16.28 -5.04
N GLU A 115 24.90 -15.50 -5.53
CA GLU A 115 25.28 -14.21 -4.94
C GLU A 115 24.16 -13.15 -5.05
N SER A 116 23.28 -13.28 -6.04
CA SER A 116 22.11 -12.41 -6.19
C SER A 116 20.91 -13.15 -6.77
N VAL A 117 19.72 -12.74 -6.36
CA VAL A 117 18.45 -13.27 -6.86
C VAL A 117 17.51 -12.12 -7.19
N ASP A 118 16.92 -12.15 -8.38
CA ASP A 118 15.85 -11.25 -8.80
C ASP A 118 14.68 -12.08 -9.34
N TRP A 119 13.62 -12.21 -8.53
CA TRP A 119 12.43 -12.99 -8.88
C TRP A 119 11.61 -12.36 -10.03
N ARG A 120 11.79 -11.06 -10.30
CA ARG A 120 11.13 -10.38 -11.44
C ARG A 120 11.64 -10.94 -12.76
N LYS A 121 12.95 -11.19 -12.86
CA LYS A 121 13.59 -11.81 -14.04
C LYS A 121 13.11 -13.24 -14.28
N LYS A 122 12.54 -13.89 -13.26
CA LYS A 122 11.98 -15.24 -13.33
C LYS A 122 10.46 -15.24 -13.56
N GLY A 123 9.82 -14.07 -13.73
CA GLY A 123 8.38 -13.96 -13.93
C GLY A 123 7.55 -14.35 -12.70
N LEU A 124 8.13 -14.25 -11.49
CA LEU A 124 7.47 -14.63 -10.23
C LEU A 124 7.00 -13.43 -9.40
N VAL A 125 6.96 -12.24 -10.01
CA VAL A 125 6.56 -11.00 -9.34
C VAL A 125 5.58 -10.27 -10.24
N SER A 126 4.38 -10.04 -9.74
CA SER A 126 3.32 -9.29 -10.42
C SER A 126 3.67 -7.79 -10.52
N PRO A 127 2.97 -7.03 -11.39
CA PRO A 127 3.12 -5.58 -11.44
C PRO A 127 2.87 -4.92 -10.08
N VAL A 128 3.58 -3.82 -9.81
CA VAL A 128 3.39 -3.03 -8.60
C VAL A 128 1.95 -2.53 -8.52
N GLN A 129 1.31 -2.75 -7.38
CA GLN A 129 -0.05 -2.30 -7.09
C GLN A 129 -0.04 -1.11 -6.10
N ASN A 130 -1.17 -0.40 -6.02
CA ASN A 130 -1.36 0.72 -5.09
C ASN A 130 -2.44 0.36 -4.06
N GLN A 131 -2.11 0.46 -2.77
CA GLN A 131 -3.08 0.26 -1.69
C GLN A 131 -3.99 1.48 -1.45
N GLY A 132 -3.65 2.63 -2.04
CA GLY A 132 -4.38 3.88 -1.85
C GLY A 132 -4.22 4.48 -0.46
N ASP A 133 -4.76 5.68 -0.27
CA ASP A 133 -4.55 6.48 0.94
C ASP A 133 -5.67 6.31 1.98
N ALA A 134 -6.75 5.62 1.61
CA ALA A 134 -7.92 5.41 2.47
C ALA A 134 -7.85 4.10 3.29
N CYS A 135 -6.95 3.18 2.94
CA CYS A 135 -6.94 1.83 3.49
C CYS A 135 -5.53 1.35 3.88
N GLY A 136 -5.37 1.00 5.14
CA GLY A 136 -4.15 0.36 5.66
C GLY A 136 -4.10 -1.14 5.38
N SER A 137 -4.06 -1.50 4.10
CA SER A 137 -4.11 -2.88 3.61
C SER A 137 -2.75 -3.44 3.19
N CYS A 138 -1.64 -2.79 3.56
CA CYS A 138 -0.27 -3.25 3.24
C CYS A 138 -0.03 -4.73 3.57
N TRP A 139 -0.60 -5.22 4.68
CA TRP A 139 -0.56 -6.63 5.09
C TRP A 139 -1.20 -7.59 4.06
N ALA A 140 -2.29 -7.17 3.41
CA ALA A 140 -3.01 -7.96 2.41
C ALA A 140 -2.23 -8.00 1.09
N PHE A 141 -1.69 -6.87 0.64
CA PHE A 141 -0.84 -6.81 -0.54
C PHE A 141 0.46 -7.62 -0.34
N SER A 142 1.05 -7.57 0.85
CA SER A 142 2.23 -8.39 1.18
C SER A 142 1.93 -9.89 1.09
N ALA A 143 0.79 -10.33 1.65
CA ALA A 143 0.35 -11.73 1.56
C ALA A 143 0.09 -12.15 0.10
N VAL A 144 -0.65 -11.34 -0.65
CA VAL A 144 -0.99 -11.60 -2.06
C VAL A 144 0.27 -11.74 -2.91
N GLY A 145 1.22 -10.81 -2.82
CA GLY A 145 2.46 -10.88 -3.62
C GLY A 145 3.28 -12.15 -3.35
N ALA A 146 3.32 -12.61 -2.10
CA ALA A 146 3.98 -13.87 -1.76
C ALA A 146 3.25 -15.10 -2.33
N LEU A 147 1.92 -15.10 -2.27
CA LEU A 147 1.07 -16.17 -2.83
C LEU A 147 1.16 -16.24 -4.35
N GLU A 148 1.13 -15.08 -5.03
CA GLU A 148 1.31 -14.97 -6.48
C GLU A 148 2.65 -15.57 -6.93
N GLY A 149 3.74 -15.24 -6.21
CA GLY A 149 5.06 -15.78 -6.53
C GLY A 149 5.16 -17.30 -6.35
N GLN A 150 4.56 -17.86 -5.29
CA GLN A 150 4.52 -19.32 -5.11
C GLN A 150 3.62 -20.00 -6.13
N MET A 151 2.45 -19.41 -6.42
CA MET A 151 1.54 -19.93 -7.44
C MET A 151 2.23 -19.95 -8.81
N ALA A 152 2.83 -18.85 -9.24
CA ALA A 152 3.56 -18.76 -10.49
C ALA A 152 4.71 -19.77 -10.58
N ARG A 153 5.42 -20.01 -9.46
CA ARG A 153 6.47 -21.02 -9.39
C ARG A 153 5.93 -22.44 -9.58
N MET A 154 4.75 -22.74 -9.05
CA MET A 154 4.16 -24.08 -9.11
C MET A 154 3.43 -24.35 -10.43
N THR A 155 2.68 -23.38 -10.94
CA THR A 155 1.79 -23.55 -12.09
C THR A 155 2.42 -23.05 -13.40
N GLY A 156 3.46 -22.22 -13.31
CA GLY A 156 4.02 -21.49 -14.44
C GLY A 156 3.18 -20.28 -14.88
N VAL A 157 2.09 -19.95 -14.15
CA VAL A 157 1.17 -18.86 -14.49
C VAL A 157 1.16 -17.83 -13.37
N LEU A 158 1.52 -16.60 -13.70
CA LEU A 158 1.45 -15.45 -12.80
C LEU A 158 0.07 -14.78 -12.89
N GLU A 159 -0.87 -15.27 -12.08
CA GLU A 159 -2.23 -14.70 -11.97
C GLU A 159 -2.32 -13.72 -10.78
N PRO A 160 -2.74 -12.46 -11.00
CA PRO A 160 -2.94 -11.51 -9.90
C PRO A 160 -4.07 -11.93 -8.95
N LEU A 161 -3.80 -11.92 -7.65
CA LEU A 161 -4.75 -12.31 -6.60
C LEU A 161 -5.43 -11.09 -5.95
N SER A 162 -6.57 -11.32 -5.29
CA SER A 162 -7.38 -10.26 -4.69
C SER A 162 -6.94 -9.92 -3.26
N PRO A 163 -6.29 -8.76 -3.00
CA PRO A 163 -6.07 -8.30 -1.63
C PRO A 163 -7.40 -7.92 -0.95
N GLN A 164 -8.42 -7.52 -1.72
CA GLN A 164 -9.73 -7.20 -1.18
C GLN A 164 -10.43 -8.42 -0.58
N ASN A 165 -10.24 -9.61 -1.17
CA ASN A 165 -10.73 -10.86 -0.57
C ASN A 165 -10.18 -11.04 0.85
N LEU A 166 -8.89 -10.72 1.08
CA LEU A 166 -8.31 -10.78 2.41
C LEU A 166 -8.89 -9.71 3.33
N ILE A 167 -9.02 -8.47 2.85
CA ILE A 167 -9.54 -7.33 3.63
C ILE A 167 -10.95 -7.61 4.16
N ASP A 168 -11.78 -8.25 3.34
CA ASP A 168 -13.19 -8.50 3.64
C ASP A 168 -13.41 -9.80 4.42
N CYS A 169 -12.63 -10.85 4.15
CA CYS A 169 -12.92 -12.19 4.67
C CYS A 169 -11.95 -12.67 5.77
N CYS A 170 -10.76 -12.09 5.90
CA CYS A 170 -9.80 -12.49 6.94
C CYS A 170 -10.20 -11.86 8.29
N LEU A 171 -11.15 -12.48 8.98
CA LEU A 171 -11.77 -11.96 10.21
C LEU A 171 -10.81 -11.81 11.40
N LYS A 172 -9.67 -12.52 11.38
CA LYS A 172 -8.60 -12.36 12.38
C LYS A 172 -7.83 -11.03 12.20
N ASN A 173 -7.91 -10.42 11.02
CA ASN A 173 -7.39 -9.09 10.72
C ASN A 173 -8.52 -8.04 10.81
N ARG A 174 -8.15 -6.76 10.70
CA ARG A 174 -9.09 -5.63 10.86
C ARG A 174 -9.30 -4.83 9.57
N GLY A 175 -9.28 -5.52 8.43
CA GLY A 175 -9.43 -4.92 7.11
C GLY A 175 -8.48 -3.73 6.91
N CYS A 176 -9.03 -2.57 6.56
CA CYS A 176 -8.27 -1.32 6.38
C CYS A 176 -7.66 -0.73 7.67
N LYS A 177 -8.02 -1.23 8.86
CA LYS A 177 -7.42 -0.80 10.14
C LYS A 177 -6.12 -1.57 10.47
N GLY A 178 -5.70 -2.47 9.58
CA GLY A 178 -4.47 -3.22 9.70
C GLY A 178 -4.65 -4.70 9.99
N GLY A 179 -3.55 -5.43 9.87
CA GLY A 179 -3.54 -6.87 9.97
C GLY A 179 -2.14 -7.46 10.01
N LYS A 180 -2.12 -8.78 10.20
CA LYS A 180 -0.95 -9.66 10.20
C LYS A 180 -0.93 -10.45 8.90
N VAL A 181 0.26 -10.67 8.34
CA VAL A 181 0.43 -11.46 7.11
C VAL A 181 0.21 -12.95 7.41
N SER A 182 0.62 -13.42 8.59
CA SER A 182 0.41 -14.81 9.05
C SER A 182 -1.08 -15.18 9.06
N ASN A 183 -1.93 -14.30 9.60
CA ASN A 183 -3.39 -14.46 9.61
C ASN A 183 -3.97 -14.55 8.19
N ALA A 184 -3.39 -13.81 7.25
CA ALA A 184 -3.83 -13.84 5.85
C ALA A 184 -3.53 -15.20 5.22
N PHE A 185 -2.31 -15.73 5.42
CA PHE A 185 -1.95 -17.07 4.95
C PHE A 185 -2.82 -18.15 5.60
N GLN A 186 -3.02 -18.08 6.92
CA GLN A 186 -3.88 -19.04 7.62
C GLN A 186 -5.32 -18.97 7.10
N TYR A 187 -5.85 -17.77 6.85
CA TYR A 187 -7.16 -17.63 6.22
C TYR A 187 -7.21 -18.31 4.85
N VAL A 188 -6.21 -18.11 3.99
CA VAL A 188 -6.19 -18.76 2.66
C VAL A 188 -6.14 -20.29 2.77
N ILE A 189 -5.46 -20.82 3.79
CA ILE A 189 -5.45 -22.26 4.09
C ILE A 189 -6.84 -22.72 4.55
N ASP A 190 -7.40 -22.07 5.57
CA ASP A 190 -8.70 -22.43 6.18
C ASP A 190 -9.86 -22.27 5.18
N ASN A 191 -9.75 -21.31 4.26
CA ASN A 191 -10.73 -20.99 3.23
C ASN A 191 -10.55 -21.83 1.95
N ASP A 192 -9.51 -22.67 1.87
CA ASP A 192 -9.16 -23.47 0.68
C ASP A 192 -8.97 -22.63 -0.59
N GLY A 193 -8.28 -21.49 -0.45
CA GLY A 193 -7.90 -20.62 -1.57
C GLY A 193 -8.28 -19.15 -1.41
N ILE A 194 -8.05 -18.39 -2.47
CA ILE A 194 -8.24 -16.94 -2.55
C ILE A 194 -8.69 -16.56 -3.97
N GLU A 195 -9.51 -15.53 -4.09
CA GLU A 195 -10.04 -15.08 -5.37
C GLU A 195 -8.99 -14.30 -6.19
N SER A 196 -9.12 -14.31 -7.51
CA SER A 196 -8.27 -13.49 -8.38
C SER A 196 -8.69 -12.01 -8.35
N TRP A 197 -7.76 -11.11 -8.64
CA TRP A 197 -8.05 -9.68 -8.74
C TRP A 197 -9.19 -9.38 -9.73
N ARG A 198 -9.27 -10.15 -10.81
CA ARG A 198 -10.29 -9.97 -11.86
C ARG A 198 -11.71 -10.22 -11.34
N HIS A 199 -11.91 -11.23 -10.51
CA HIS A 199 -13.23 -11.59 -9.99
C HIS A 199 -13.58 -10.84 -8.71
N TYR A 200 -12.57 -10.39 -7.95
CA TYR A 200 -12.77 -9.54 -6.78
C TYR A 200 -11.77 -8.38 -6.77
N PRO A 201 -12.08 -7.29 -7.49
CA PRO A 201 -11.20 -6.13 -7.57
C PRO A 201 -11.03 -5.40 -6.24
N TYR A 202 -9.96 -4.62 -6.14
CA TYR A 202 -9.68 -3.79 -4.96
C TYR A 202 -10.52 -2.51 -4.94
N GLU A 203 -11.10 -2.21 -3.76
CA GLU A 203 -12.01 -1.07 -3.57
C GLU A 203 -11.50 -0.02 -2.57
N GLU A 204 -10.33 -0.22 -1.95
CA GLU A 204 -9.74 0.71 -0.97
C GLU A 204 -10.61 0.99 0.26
N LYS A 205 -11.56 0.09 0.57
CA LYS A 205 -12.46 0.21 1.71
C LYS A 205 -12.93 -1.16 2.16
N VAL A 206 -13.46 -1.23 3.38
CA VAL A 206 -14.22 -2.39 3.84
C VAL A 206 -15.69 -2.15 3.46
N PRO A 207 -16.44 -3.14 2.93
CA PRO A 207 -17.86 -2.99 2.63
C PRO A 207 -18.63 -2.46 3.83
N SER A 208 -19.58 -1.56 3.59
CA SER A 208 -20.35 -0.84 4.63
C SER A 208 -21.22 -1.72 5.52
N VAL A 209 -21.24 -3.04 5.32
CA VAL A 209 -22.18 -3.96 5.97
C VAL A 209 -21.46 -5.17 6.55
N PHE A 210 -20.63 -4.90 7.56
CA PHE A 210 -20.13 -5.89 8.53
C PHE A 210 -21.12 -6.05 9.71
N LEU A 211 -22.43 -5.99 9.43
CA LEU A 211 -23.45 -6.55 10.29
C LEU A 211 -23.85 -7.88 9.66
N PHE A 212 -23.64 -8.97 10.39
CA PHE A 212 -23.82 -10.39 10.02
C PHE A 212 -25.15 -10.78 9.35
N LEU A 213 -26.02 -9.83 9.00
CA LEU A 213 -27.31 -10.04 8.37
C LEU A 213 -27.41 -9.55 6.92
N ASN A 214 -26.42 -8.82 6.37
CA ASN A 214 -26.50 -8.26 5.01
C ASN A 214 -25.13 -8.09 4.33
N MET A 215 -24.27 -9.10 4.38
CA MET A 215 -23.08 -9.13 3.51
C MET A 215 -23.54 -9.01 2.05
N GLN A 216 -22.95 -8.11 1.26
CA GLN A 216 -23.27 -8.01 -0.17
C GLN A 216 -23.09 -9.40 -0.81
N PRO A 217 -23.99 -9.82 -1.72
CA PRO A 217 -23.93 -11.16 -2.31
C PRO A 217 -22.54 -11.48 -2.86
N THR A 218 -21.88 -10.52 -3.51
CA THR A 218 -20.52 -10.62 -4.05
C THR A 218 -19.48 -10.94 -2.98
N ALA A 219 -19.49 -10.21 -1.86
CA ALA A 219 -18.62 -10.48 -0.71
C ALA A 219 -18.88 -11.86 -0.12
N TRP A 220 -20.16 -12.25 0.03
CA TRP A 220 -20.52 -13.56 0.56
C TRP A 220 -20.00 -14.68 -0.34
N TYR A 221 -20.27 -14.60 -1.64
CA TYR A 221 -19.77 -15.57 -2.62
C TYR A 221 -18.24 -15.67 -2.58
N ALA A 222 -17.56 -14.53 -2.50
CA ALA A 222 -16.12 -14.47 -2.44
C ALA A 222 -15.52 -14.79 -1.08
N CYS A 223 -16.29 -15.02 -0.03
CA CYS A 223 -15.78 -15.58 1.23
C CYS A 223 -16.16 -17.05 1.41
N THR A 224 -17.02 -17.65 0.57
CA THR A 224 -17.65 -18.94 0.86
C THR A 224 -17.61 -19.99 -0.26
N ARG A 225 -17.25 -19.64 -1.50
CA ARG A 225 -17.20 -20.60 -2.62
C ARG A 225 -15.78 -21.09 -2.90
N PHE A 226 -15.64 -22.27 -3.52
CA PHE A 226 -14.39 -22.83 -4.04
C PHE A 226 -13.65 -21.80 -4.90
N LYS A 227 -12.45 -21.43 -4.46
CA LYS A 227 -11.57 -20.46 -5.12
C LYS A 227 -10.39 -21.20 -5.73
N LEU A 228 -9.67 -20.52 -6.63
CA LEU A 228 -8.45 -21.04 -7.25
C LEU A 228 -7.53 -21.64 -6.18
N VAL A 229 -7.31 -22.94 -6.34
CA VAL A 229 -6.71 -23.86 -5.38
C VAL A 229 -5.32 -23.38 -4.99
N VAL A 230 -5.18 -22.90 -3.75
CA VAL A 230 -3.87 -22.68 -3.14
C VAL A 230 -3.46 -23.91 -2.32
N CYS A 231 -4.40 -24.74 -1.85
CA CYS A 231 -4.11 -25.57 -0.69
C CYS A 231 -3.66 -27.03 -0.92
N SER A 232 -3.84 -27.62 -2.12
CA SER A 232 -3.46 -29.03 -2.30
C SER A 232 -1.96 -29.30 -2.42
N PHE A 233 -1.10 -28.28 -2.49
CA PHE A 233 0.32 -28.46 -2.82
C PHE A 233 1.33 -27.82 -1.84
N PHE A 234 0.88 -27.07 -0.82
CA PHE A 234 1.76 -26.52 0.22
C PHE A 234 2.16 -27.53 1.31
N LEU A 235 1.67 -28.77 1.24
CA LEU A 235 1.96 -29.86 2.19
C LEU A 235 3.03 -30.87 1.69
N LEU A 236 3.79 -30.57 0.63
CA LEU A 236 4.83 -31.46 0.08
C LEU A 236 6.24 -30.88 0.13
#